data_AF-A0A836H5Q7-F1
#
_entry.id   AF-A0A836H5Q7-F1
#
_cell.length_a   1.000
_cell.length_b   1.000
_cell.length_c   1.000
_cell.angle_alpha   90.00
_cell.angle_beta   90.00
_cell.angle_gamma   90.00
#
_symmetry.space_group_name_H-M   'P 1'
#
loop_
_entity.id
_entity.type
_entity.pdbx_description
1 polymer ?
#
loop_
_entity_poly.entity_id
_entity_poly.type
_entity_poly.pdbx_seq_one_letter_code
_entity_poly.pdbx_strand_id
1 'polypeptide(L)'
;MSSDATVNAALLNLCAQLQGGDTRPTASEGAPAPANAGGCAQVTTQPGTSVAAPSTAADARPSAVVGETARPPSDYEWLRNALASVEAPEKRLKQLLLSTESDATEGSREPSEQEERVEALAEMAEMVEDVNWAAEFALMHGPQRLLQALRRERAAHSLPPTSAVDTGAHLEAAERRNAAKGGSPPATHDSIPSSAVPLFTQFAMVIAHSAQLNEQVQVAYQAARWEDILLPFLGDCIEAVQSLVRLISDGVAVDKRGDGAEAASTATTATSLMSLLGALLHACSCLCRDCAPNTIVFIQSNGLAVLVEVLRLTQALLESLFVNGAICGRMPVAVTSIASDTATEEEVDDIFAPLLRVAHKVAARVFFFVAYLASTGVSSEEIIRLTCQHAESQISDEALQKSAARALLSLLEKSPQSMKEFVHTLMPRRMKEWRTHLQREEGVGVTEDERRQLVDAIDRMS
;
A
#
# COMPACT_ATOMS: atom_id res chain seq x y z
N MET A 1 9.54 -23.37 -4.37
CA MET A 1 8.83 -23.57 -3.08
C MET A 1 9.58 -22.83 -2.00
N SER A 2 8.88 -22.22 -1.05
CA SER A 2 9.49 -21.47 0.05
C SER A 2 10.34 -22.39 0.93
N SER A 3 11.38 -21.88 1.58
CA SER A 3 12.08 -22.61 2.64
C SER A 3 11.21 -22.80 3.90
N ASP A 4 10.18 -21.98 4.04
CA ASP A 4 9.23 -22.01 5.16
C ASP A 4 8.09 -23.01 4.88
N ALA A 5 8.00 -24.05 5.71
CA ALA A 5 6.98 -25.09 5.60
C ALA A 5 5.55 -24.55 5.81
N THR A 6 5.38 -23.52 6.62
CA THR A 6 4.07 -22.90 6.89
C THR A 6 3.56 -22.16 5.66
N VAL A 7 4.44 -21.43 4.97
CA VAL A 7 4.13 -20.77 3.70
C VAL A 7 3.75 -21.79 2.63
N ASN A 8 4.49 -22.91 2.55
CA ASN A 8 4.17 -23.98 1.60
C ASN A 8 2.81 -24.63 1.89
N ALA A 9 2.47 -24.86 3.17
CA ALA A 9 1.17 -25.38 3.56
C ALA A 9 0.03 -24.40 3.23
N ALA A 10 0.23 -23.11 3.46
CA ALA A 10 -0.72 -22.06 3.10
C ALA A 10 -0.96 -22.02 1.58
N LEU A 11 0.11 -22.08 0.79
CA LEU A 11 0.02 -22.15 -0.67
C LEU A 11 -0.76 -23.38 -1.14
N LEU A 12 -0.50 -24.55 -0.57
CA LEU A 12 -1.24 -25.78 -0.92
C LEU A 12 -2.72 -25.66 -0.57
N ASN A 13 -3.06 -25.06 0.58
CA ASN A 13 -4.44 -24.83 0.97
C ASN A 13 -5.14 -23.82 0.05
N LEU A 14 -4.49 -22.72 -0.31
CA LEU A 14 -5.02 -21.75 -1.27
C LEU A 14 -5.24 -22.38 -2.64
N CYS A 15 -4.30 -23.19 -3.13
CA CYS A 15 -4.46 -23.94 -4.38
C CYS A 15 -5.62 -24.95 -4.30
N ALA A 16 -5.77 -25.66 -3.18
CA ALA A 16 -6.88 -26.60 -2.99
C ALA A 16 -8.24 -25.90 -2.98
N GLN A 17 -8.33 -24.71 -2.37
CA GLN A 17 -9.54 -23.89 -2.38
C GLN A 17 -9.94 -23.47 -3.80
N LEU A 18 -8.97 -23.12 -4.65
CA LEU A 18 -9.22 -22.80 -6.06
C LEU A 18 -9.71 -24.01 -6.86
N GLN A 19 -9.20 -25.20 -6.58
CA GLN A 19 -9.60 -26.43 -7.27
C GLN A 19 -10.97 -26.97 -6.83
N GLY A 20 -11.40 -26.67 -5.60
CA GLY A 20 -12.69 -27.10 -5.05
C GLY A 20 -13.89 -26.20 -5.40
N GLY A 21 -13.67 -25.11 -6.14
CA GLY A 21 -14.62 -23.99 -6.30
C GLY A 21 -15.87 -24.22 -7.16
N ASP A 22 -16.07 -25.38 -7.79
CA ASP A 22 -17.22 -25.61 -8.68
C ASP A 22 -18.53 -26.03 -7.96
N THR A 23 -18.52 -26.22 -6.64
CA THR A 23 -19.76 -26.46 -5.87
C THR A 23 -20.16 -25.22 -5.10
N ARG A 24 -20.82 -24.28 -5.79
CA ARG A 24 -21.56 -23.18 -5.14
C ARG A 24 -22.61 -23.78 -4.20
N PRO A 25 -22.59 -23.52 -2.88
CA PRO A 25 -23.65 -24.00 -2.01
C PRO A 25 -24.95 -23.30 -2.38
N THR A 26 -25.94 -24.07 -2.81
CA THR A 26 -27.34 -23.64 -2.87
C THR A 26 -27.73 -23.11 -1.49
N ALA A 27 -28.25 -21.88 -1.44
CA ALA A 27 -28.75 -21.25 -0.23
C ALA A 27 -29.71 -22.19 0.51
N SER A 28 -29.29 -22.68 1.67
CA SER A 28 -30.16 -23.36 2.62
C SER A 28 -30.85 -22.30 3.46
N GLU A 29 -32.18 -22.30 3.40
CA GLU A 29 -33.05 -21.57 4.31
C GLU A 29 -32.77 -21.94 5.78
N GLY A 30 -32.68 -20.91 6.63
CA GLY A 30 -33.24 -20.87 7.99
C GLY A 30 -32.48 -21.57 9.13
N ALA A 31 -31.95 -20.77 10.07
CA ALA A 31 -32.36 -20.65 11.50
C ALA A 31 -31.27 -19.90 12.34
N PRO A 32 -31.54 -19.46 13.59
CA PRO A 32 -32.18 -18.19 13.95
C PRO A 32 -31.26 -17.24 14.76
N ALA A 33 -31.59 -15.95 14.77
CA ALA A 33 -30.96 -14.93 15.61
C ALA A 33 -31.49 -14.95 17.06
N PRO A 34 -30.68 -14.54 18.07
CA PRO A 34 -31.10 -14.51 19.46
C PRO A 34 -31.95 -13.28 19.78
N ALA A 35 -32.84 -13.47 20.76
CA ALA A 35 -33.92 -12.61 21.17
C ALA A 35 -33.46 -11.26 21.76
N ASN A 36 -34.19 -10.19 21.42
CA ASN A 36 -34.36 -9.05 22.30
C ASN A 36 -35.85 -8.65 22.33
N ALA A 37 -36.39 -8.61 23.55
CA ALA A 37 -37.78 -8.32 23.84
C ALA A 37 -37.97 -6.82 24.15
N GLY A 38 -39.06 -6.22 23.66
CA GLY A 38 -39.51 -4.90 24.11
C GLY A 38 -40.57 -4.20 23.24
N GLY A 39 -41.85 -4.54 23.43
CA GLY A 39 -42.95 -3.55 23.44
C GLY A 39 -43.77 -3.26 22.16
N CYS A 40 -44.91 -3.96 22.03
CA CYS A 40 -46.28 -3.53 21.64
C CYS A 40 -46.49 -2.08 21.10
N ALA A 41 -47.29 -1.79 20.06
CA ALA A 41 -48.63 -2.31 19.76
C ALA A 41 -49.13 -2.04 18.31
N GLN A 42 -49.85 -3.06 17.81
CA GLN A 42 -51.13 -3.09 17.05
C GLN A 42 -51.38 -2.41 15.67
N VAL A 43 -51.71 -3.31 14.72
CA VAL A 43 -52.93 -3.38 13.85
C VAL A 43 -52.97 -2.38 12.68
N THR A 44 -53.10 -2.80 11.41
CA THR A 44 -54.39 -3.20 10.82
C THR A 44 -54.22 -3.99 9.50
N THR A 45 -54.76 -5.22 9.49
CA THR A 45 -55.48 -5.98 8.42
C THR A 45 -55.04 -5.97 6.95
N GLN A 46 -54.65 -7.17 6.50
CA GLN A 46 -54.95 -7.83 5.21
C GLN A 46 -56.46 -7.80 4.84
N PRO A 47 -56.88 -8.02 3.57
CA PRO A 47 -56.69 -9.25 2.78
C PRO A 47 -56.37 -8.98 1.28
N GLY A 48 -55.85 -9.89 0.45
CA GLY A 48 -56.05 -11.34 0.36
C GLY A 48 -57.17 -11.67 -0.63
N THR A 49 -56.87 -11.74 -1.94
CA THR A 49 -57.78 -12.39 -2.90
C THR A 49 -57.03 -12.97 -4.10
N SER A 50 -57.03 -14.30 -4.14
CA SER A 50 -56.78 -15.16 -5.29
C SER A 50 -58.10 -15.34 -6.05
N VAL A 51 -58.14 -15.08 -7.36
CA VAL A 51 -59.20 -15.60 -8.25
C VAL A 51 -58.66 -15.86 -9.67
N ALA A 52 -58.72 -17.15 -10.02
CA ALA A 52 -58.99 -17.79 -11.30
C ALA A 52 -58.87 -17.03 -12.65
N ALA A 53 -58.23 -17.73 -13.58
CA ALA A 53 -58.38 -17.54 -15.03
C ALA A 53 -59.82 -17.80 -15.51
N PRO A 54 -60.22 -17.09 -16.58
CA PRO A 54 -60.97 -17.75 -17.64
C PRO A 54 -60.30 -17.55 -19.00
N SER A 55 -60.17 -18.67 -19.70
CA SER A 55 -59.96 -18.78 -21.13
C SER A 55 -61.22 -18.29 -21.87
N THR A 56 -61.09 -17.21 -22.62
CA THR A 56 -62.01 -16.85 -23.70
C THR A 56 -61.22 -16.47 -24.92
N ALA A 57 -61.15 -17.40 -25.87
CA ALA A 57 -60.82 -17.13 -27.25
C ALA A 57 -61.95 -16.28 -27.85
N ALA A 58 -61.64 -15.03 -28.19
CA ALA A 58 -62.50 -14.16 -28.96
C ALA A 58 -61.65 -13.53 -30.08
N ASP A 59 -62.13 -13.70 -31.31
CA ASP A 59 -61.61 -13.12 -32.54
C ASP A 59 -61.29 -11.63 -32.41
N ALA A 60 -60.00 -11.30 -32.33
CA ALA A 60 -59.52 -9.93 -32.52
C ALA A 60 -59.19 -9.73 -34.00
N ARG A 61 -60.12 -9.10 -34.73
CA ARG A 61 -59.82 -8.45 -36.01
C ARG A 61 -58.65 -7.46 -35.83
N PRO A 62 -57.74 -7.33 -36.80
CA PRO A 62 -56.67 -6.32 -36.73
C PRO A 62 -57.31 -4.94 -36.80
N SER A 63 -57.41 -4.25 -35.66
CA SER A 63 -57.71 -2.83 -35.62
C SER A 63 -56.62 -2.09 -36.38
N ALA A 64 -57.06 -1.27 -37.32
CA ALA A 64 -56.23 -0.42 -38.15
C ALA A 64 -55.17 0.32 -37.32
N VAL A 65 -53.95 0.29 -37.84
CA VAL A 65 -52.77 1.00 -37.35
C VAL A 65 -53.13 2.45 -37.05
N VAL A 66 -53.37 2.74 -35.76
CA VAL A 66 -53.29 4.10 -35.24
C VAL A 66 -51.81 4.45 -35.37
N GLY A 67 -51.48 5.37 -36.28
CA GLY A 67 -50.13 5.85 -36.45
C GLY A 67 -49.64 6.39 -35.10
N GLU A 68 -48.78 5.63 -34.43
CA GLU A 68 -47.97 6.12 -33.33
C GLU A 68 -47.15 7.28 -33.89
N THR A 69 -47.64 8.50 -33.67
CA THR A 69 -46.89 9.72 -33.92
C THR A 69 -45.60 9.59 -33.12
N ALA A 70 -44.47 9.50 -33.82
CA ALA A 70 -43.16 9.42 -33.20
C ALA A 70 -43.02 10.51 -32.13
N ARG A 71 -42.59 10.12 -30.92
CA ARG A 71 -42.42 11.07 -29.81
C ARG A 71 -41.51 12.22 -30.27
N PRO A 72 -41.80 13.47 -29.87
CA PRO A 72 -41.01 14.61 -30.28
C PRO A 72 -39.56 14.49 -29.80
N PRO A 73 -38.56 15.00 -30.56
CA PRO A 73 -37.14 14.90 -30.22
C PRO A 73 -36.75 15.46 -28.84
N SER A 74 -37.53 16.40 -28.32
CA SER A 74 -37.38 16.98 -26.98
C SER A 74 -37.57 15.94 -25.87
N ASP A 75 -38.43 14.94 -26.08
CA ASP A 75 -38.71 13.89 -25.09
C ASP A 75 -37.53 12.93 -24.91
N TYR A 76 -36.51 13.03 -25.78
CA TYR A 76 -35.27 12.27 -25.71
C TYR A 76 -34.06 13.10 -25.24
N GLU A 77 -34.23 14.38 -24.90
CA GLU A 77 -33.11 15.22 -24.45
C GLU A 77 -32.50 14.70 -23.14
N TRP A 78 -33.32 14.26 -22.19
CA TRP A 78 -32.82 13.64 -20.96
C TRP A 78 -32.01 12.37 -21.24
N LEU A 79 -32.38 11.57 -22.26
CA LEU A 79 -31.66 10.36 -22.65
C LEU A 79 -30.33 10.72 -23.31
N ARG A 80 -30.29 11.74 -24.18
CA ARG A 80 -29.04 12.23 -24.76
C ARG A 80 -28.10 12.79 -23.69
N ASN A 81 -28.62 13.54 -22.73
CA ASN A 81 -27.84 14.08 -21.62
C ASN A 81 -27.33 12.96 -20.70
N ALA A 82 -28.15 11.95 -20.42
CA ALA A 82 -27.74 10.77 -19.66
C ALA A 82 -26.64 9.97 -20.38
N LEU A 83 -26.81 9.71 -21.68
CA LEU A 83 -25.78 9.04 -22.49
C LEU A 83 -24.49 9.86 -22.56
N ALA A 84 -24.57 11.16 -22.78
CA ALA A 84 -23.41 12.04 -22.78
C ALA A 84 -22.69 12.06 -21.42
N SER A 85 -23.43 11.97 -20.32
CA SER A 85 -22.87 11.91 -18.97
C SER A 85 -22.13 10.60 -18.68
N VAL A 86 -22.47 9.50 -19.37
CA VAL A 86 -21.79 8.20 -19.27
C VAL A 86 -20.62 8.12 -20.26
N GLU A 87 -20.82 8.58 -21.50
CA GLU A 87 -19.78 8.56 -22.54
C GLU A 87 -18.62 9.53 -22.23
N ALA A 88 -18.88 10.63 -21.51
CA ALA A 88 -17.86 11.64 -21.25
C ALA A 88 -16.71 11.10 -20.37
N PRO A 89 -16.96 10.45 -19.21
CA PRO A 89 -15.90 9.81 -18.43
C PRO A 89 -15.20 8.67 -19.17
N GLU A 90 -15.90 7.85 -19.97
CA GLU A 90 -15.26 6.80 -20.79
C GLU A 90 -14.26 7.41 -21.79
N LYS A 91 -14.70 8.43 -22.55
CA LYS A 91 -13.85 9.18 -23.49
C LYS A 91 -12.68 9.83 -22.76
N ARG A 92 -12.90 10.36 -21.55
CA ARG A 92 -11.85 10.97 -20.74
C ARG A 92 -10.81 9.93 -20.29
N LEU A 93 -11.25 8.81 -19.73
CA LEU A 93 -10.38 7.72 -19.30
C LEU A 93 -9.54 7.17 -20.47
N LYS A 94 -10.15 7.02 -21.65
CA LYS A 94 -9.44 6.63 -22.88
C LYS A 94 -8.38 7.66 -23.28
N GLN A 95 -8.71 8.95 -23.20
CA GLN A 95 -7.77 10.03 -23.47
C GLN A 95 -6.60 10.03 -22.49
N LEU A 96 -6.86 9.86 -21.19
CA LEU A 96 -5.84 9.77 -20.15
C LEU A 96 -4.91 8.55 -20.37
N LEU A 97 -5.47 7.39 -20.72
CA LEU A 97 -4.67 6.21 -21.08
C LEU A 97 -3.74 6.51 -22.27
N LEU A 98 -4.26 7.14 -23.32
CA LEU A 98 -3.45 7.50 -24.48
C LEU A 98 -2.36 8.53 -24.13
N SER A 99 -2.65 9.54 -23.30
CA SER A 99 -1.64 10.53 -22.90
C SER A 99 -0.52 9.91 -22.07
N THR A 100 -0.81 8.89 -21.26
CA THR A 100 0.23 8.17 -20.51
C THR A 100 1.15 7.33 -21.40
N GLU A 101 0.65 6.88 -22.54
CA GLU A 101 1.36 6.04 -23.51
C GLU A 101 2.12 6.81 -24.57
N SER A 102 1.68 8.03 -24.92
CA SER A 102 2.27 8.83 -25.99
C SER A 102 3.79 8.85 -25.87
N ASP A 103 4.42 8.27 -26.89
CA ASP A 103 5.83 7.93 -26.86
C ASP A 103 6.69 9.17 -26.69
N ALA A 104 7.65 9.07 -25.76
CA ALA A 104 8.85 9.88 -25.77
C ALA A 104 9.73 9.47 -26.96
N THR A 105 9.26 9.69 -28.18
CA THR A 105 10.09 9.58 -29.36
C THR A 105 11.18 10.65 -29.30
N GLU A 106 12.32 10.21 -28.76
CA GLU A 106 13.69 10.69 -28.93
C GLU A 106 13.89 12.20 -29.17
N GLY A 107 14.19 12.91 -28.07
CA GLY A 107 14.92 14.18 -28.11
C GLY A 107 14.23 15.30 -27.35
N SER A 108 14.57 15.42 -26.06
CA SER A 108 14.08 16.41 -25.07
C SER A 108 12.59 16.33 -24.72
N ARG A 109 12.26 15.52 -23.70
CA ARG A 109 11.03 15.70 -22.91
C ARG A 109 11.13 17.05 -22.20
N GLU A 110 10.21 17.96 -22.50
CA GLU A 110 10.12 19.20 -21.74
C GLU A 110 9.57 18.88 -20.33
N PRO A 111 10.08 19.53 -19.25
CA PRO A 111 9.57 19.33 -17.90
C PRO A 111 8.04 19.49 -17.77
N SER A 112 7.44 20.34 -18.62
CA SER A 112 5.99 20.55 -18.70
C SER A 112 5.23 19.25 -19.05
N GLU A 113 5.78 18.41 -19.94
CA GLU A 113 5.13 17.16 -20.34
C GLU A 113 5.09 16.14 -19.19
N GLN A 114 6.07 16.17 -18.28
CA GLN A 114 6.10 15.26 -17.14
C GLN A 114 5.06 15.65 -16.08
N GLU A 115 4.89 16.94 -15.82
CA GLU A 115 3.86 17.44 -14.90
C GLU A 115 2.45 17.12 -15.42
N GLU A 116 2.18 17.37 -16.70
CA GLU A 116 0.91 17.00 -17.34
C GLU A 116 0.60 15.50 -17.25
N ARG A 117 1.63 14.64 -17.34
CA ARG A 117 1.46 13.19 -17.18
C ARG A 117 1.20 12.78 -15.74
N VAL A 118 1.84 13.45 -14.77
CA VAL A 118 1.55 13.24 -13.34
C VAL A 118 0.11 13.63 -13.03
N GLU A 119 -0.36 14.77 -13.55
CA GLU A 119 -1.75 15.20 -13.42
C GLU A 119 -2.72 14.23 -14.10
N ALA A 120 -2.42 13.78 -15.31
CA ALA A 120 -3.25 12.81 -16.03
C ALA A 120 -3.37 11.47 -15.28
N LEU A 121 -2.28 10.98 -14.67
CA LEU A 121 -2.31 9.77 -13.84
C LEU A 121 -3.05 10.00 -12.52
N ALA A 122 -2.93 11.18 -11.91
CA ALA A 122 -3.65 11.52 -10.69
C ALA A 122 -5.18 11.57 -10.95
N GLU A 123 -5.60 12.20 -12.04
CA GLU A 123 -7.00 12.21 -12.47
C GLU A 123 -7.49 10.80 -12.78
N MET A 124 -6.67 9.99 -13.47
CA MET A 124 -7.01 8.59 -13.73
C MET A 124 -7.16 7.80 -12.43
N ALA A 125 -6.29 8.03 -11.44
CA ALA A 125 -6.36 7.36 -10.14
C ALA A 125 -7.65 7.71 -9.40
N GLU A 126 -8.10 8.96 -9.43
CA GLU A 126 -9.38 9.40 -8.85
C GLU A 126 -10.56 8.76 -9.60
N MET A 127 -10.53 8.73 -10.93
CA MET A 127 -11.60 8.13 -11.73
C MET A 127 -11.78 6.64 -11.44
N VAL A 128 -10.69 5.88 -11.36
CA VAL A 128 -10.74 4.42 -11.13
C VAL A 128 -10.95 4.02 -9.67
N GLU A 129 -11.19 4.98 -8.75
CA GLU A 129 -11.76 4.68 -7.43
C GLU A 129 -13.22 4.22 -7.53
N ASP A 130 -13.94 4.66 -8.56
CA ASP A 130 -15.28 4.15 -8.86
C ASP A 130 -15.19 2.77 -9.52
N VAL A 131 -15.92 1.81 -8.95
CA VAL A 131 -15.90 0.41 -9.39
C VAL A 131 -16.30 0.25 -10.86
N ASN A 132 -17.21 1.08 -11.38
CA ASN A 132 -17.63 1.01 -12.78
C ASN A 132 -16.52 1.49 -13.71
N TRP A 133 -15.86 2.61 -13.37
CA TRP A 133 -14.74 3.12 -14.18
C TRP A 133 -13.50 2.25 -14.08
N ALA A 134 -13.27 1.58 -12.95
CA ALA A 134 -12.26 0.55 -12.83
C ALA A 134 -12.53 -0.64 -13.76
N ALA A 135 -13.79 -1.07 -13.89
CA ALA A 135 -14.18 -2.13 -14.82
C ALA A 135 -13.99 -1.69 -16.29
N GLU A 136 -14.41 -0.48 -16.67
CA GLU A 136 -14.17 0.08 -18.00
C GLU A 136 -12.68 0.24 -18.30
N PHE A 137 -11.88 0.66 -17.32
CA PHE A 137 -10.43 0.69 -17.40
C PHE A 137 -9.86 -0.69 -17.76
N ALA A 138 -10.33 -1.77 -17.11
CA ALA A 138 -9.93 -3.13 -17.46
C ALA A 138 -10.37 -3.54 -18.87
N LEU A 139 -11.60 -3.21 -19.29
CA LEU A 139 -12.09 -3.49 -20.65
C LEU A 139 -11.26 -2.81 -21.74
N MET A 140 -10.69 -1.65 -21.45
CA MET A 140 -9.77 -0.92 -22.34
C MET A 140 -8.32 -1.41 -22.30
N HIS A 141 -8.07 -2.61 -21.75
CA HIS A 141 -6.73 -3.15 -21.48
C HIS A 141 -5.86 -2.24 -20.60
N GLY A 142 -6.49 -1.40 -19.77
CA GLY A 142 -5.84 -0.44 -18.88
C GLY A 142 -4.71 -1.07 -18.05
N PRO A 143 -4.94 -2.21 -17.34
CA PRO A 143 -3.90 -2.87 -16.56
C PRO A 143 -2.63 -3.21 -17.35
N GLN A 144 -2.78 -3.79 -18.53
CA GLN A 144 -1.65 -4.17 -19.39
C GLN A 144 -0.91 -2.93 -19.92
N ARG A 145 -1.66 -1.92 -20.37
CA ARG A 145 -1.14 -0.67 -20.92
C ARG A 145 -0.38 0.13 -19.85
N LEU A 146 -0.96 0.28 -18.67
CA LEU A 146 -0.38 0.97 -17.53
C LEU A 146 0.93 0.29 -17.07
N LEU A 147 0.92 -1.05 -16.95
CA LEU A 147 2.12 -1.81 -16.58
C LEU A 147 3.23 -1.72 -17.65
N GLN A 148 2.88 -1.67 -18.94
CA GLN A 148 3.86 -1.43 -20.00
C GLN A 148 4.44 -0.02 -19.93
N ALA A 149 3.61 1.00 -19.71
CA ALA A 149 4.08 2.38 -19.52
C ALA A 149 5.02 2.47 -18.31
N LEU A 150 4.63 1.91 -17.16
CA LEU A 150 5.48 1.84 -15.96
C LEU A 150 6.83 1.15 -16.25
N ARG A 151 6.84 0.04 -17.00
CA ARG A 151 8.08 -0.66 -17.38
C ARG A 151 8.98 0.23 -18.25
N ARG A 152 8.42 0.95 -19.22
CA ARG A 152 9.17 1.89 -20.08
C ARG A 152 9.75 3.04 -19.27
N GLU A 153 8.94 3.65 -18.40
CA GLU A 153 9.39 4.75 -17.54
C GLU A 153 10.48 4.30 -16.56
N ARG A 154 10.39 3.10 -16.00
CA ARG A 154 11.46 2.55 -15.13
C ARG A 154 12.76 2.30 -15.89
N ALA A 155 12.67 1.87 -17.15
CA ALA A 155 13.85 1.71 -18.00
C ALA A 155 14.49 3.06 -18.37
N ALA A 156 13.68 4.10 -18.59
CA ALA A 156 14.15 5.45 -18.89
C ALA A 156 14.67 6.20 -17.66
N HIS A 157 14.09 5.94 -16.49
CA HIS A 157 14.37 6.60 -15.22
C HIS A 157 14.68 5.55 -14.14
N SER A 158 15.75 4.81 -14.35
CA SER A 158 16.17 3.80 -13.37
C SER A 158 16.47 4.47 -12.03
N LEU A 159 15.87 3.93 -10.96
CA LEU A 159 16.32 4.27 -9.62
C LEU A 159 17.78 3.80 -9.53
N PRO A 160 18.72 4.69 -9.15
CA PRO A 160 20.13 4.41 -9.31
C PRO A 160 20.48 3.14 -8.55
N PRO A 161 21.03 2.11 -9.23
CA PRO A 161 21.81 1.12 -8.52
C PRO A 161 23.02 1.90 -8.03
N THR A 162 23.16 2.06 -6.73
CA THR A 162 24.40 2.56 -6.13
C THR A 162 25.46 1.50 -6.39
N SER A 163 26.02 1.51 -7.60
CA SER A 163 27.17 0.73 -7.99
C SER A 163 28.19 0.95 -6.90
N ALA A 164 28.61 -0.16 -6.30
CA ALA A 164 29.63 -0.28 -5.29
C ALA A 164 30.61 0.90 -5.38
N VAL A 165 30.65 1.70 -4.33
CA VAL A 165 31.85 2.49 -4.06
C VAL A 165 32.97 1.46 -4.03
N ASP A 166 33.70 1.37 -5.14
CA ASP A 166 34.92 0.57 -5.33
C ASP A 166 35.98 1.13 -4.38
N THR A 167 35.76 0.89 -3.09
CA THR A 167 36.68 1.18 -1.99
C THR A 167 37.97 0.36 -2.13
N GLY A 168 38.01 -0.61 -3.05
CA GLY A 168 39.19 -1.40 -3.38
C GLY A 168 40.22 -0.72 -4.29
N ALA A 169 39.89 0.34 -5.03
CA ALA A 169 40.84 0.94 -6.00
C ALA A 169 41.54 2.21 -5.50
N HIS A 170 41.11 2.78 -4.37
CA HIS A 170 41.62 4.08 -3.92
C HIS A 170 42.78 4.01 -2.91
N LEU A 171 43.10 2.83 -2.35
CA LEU A 171 44.23 2.69 -1.42
C LEU A 171 45.58 2.42 -2.14
N GLU A 172 45.59 1.91 -3.37
CA GLU A 172 46.85 1.73 -4.13
C GLU A 172 47.23 2.93 -5.03
N ALA A 173 46.32 3.88 -5.24
CA ALA A 173 46.59 5.08 -6.05
C ALA A 173 47.18 6.27 -5.25
N ALA A 174 47.22 6.17 -3.91
CA ALA A 174 47.74 7.21 -3.03
C ALA A 174 49.28 7.28 -2.97
N GLU A 175 50.00 6.28 -3.47
CA GLU A 175 51.47 6.27 -3.49
C GLU A 175 52.12 6.75 -4.80
N ARG A 176 51.33 7.08 -5.85
CA ARG A 176 51.87 7.50 -7.16
C ARG A 176 51.55 8.92 -7.62
N ARG A 177 50.77 9.71 -6.87
CA ARG A 177 50.40 11.09 -7.26
C ARG A 177 51.04 12.16 -6.38
N ASN A 178 52.36 12.27 -6.46
CA ASN A 178 53.10 13.46 -6.01
C ASN A 178 53.73 14.24 -7.18
N ALA A 179 53.18 14.14 -8.40
CA ALA A 179 53.68 14.91 -9.54
C ALA A 179 52.65 15.08 -10.67
N ALA A 180 51.52 15.76 -10.42
CA ALA A 180 50.77 16.43 -11.48
C ALA A 180 49.74 17.38 -10.87
N LYS A 181 50.07 18.67 -10.92
CA LYS A 181 49.23 19.79 -10.52
C LYS A 181 48.19 20.03 -11.64
N GLY A 182 47.07 19.33 -11.58
CA GLY A 182 45.94 19.50 -12.51
C GLY A 182 44.64 19.22 -11.77
N GLY A 183 43.90 20.28 -11.43
CA GLY A 183 42.63 20.18 -10.71
C GLY A 183 41.58 19.48 -11.57
N SER A 184 41.22 18.26 -11.21
CA SER A 184 39.95 17.67 -11.62
C SER A 184 38.83 18.27 -10.76
N PRO A 185 37.68 18.67 -11.33
CA PRO A 185 36.53 19.08 -10.54
C PRO A 185 36.07 17.91 -9.65
N PRO A 186 35.51 18.19 -8.47
CA PRO A 186 34.92 17.16 -7.63
C PRO A 186 33.80 16.47 -8.42
N ALA A 187 33.78 15.14 -8.39
CA ALA A 187 32.70 14.36 -8.97
C ALA A 187 31.41 14.78 -8.28
N THR A 188 30.61 15.60 -8.95
CA THR A 188 29.23 15.87 -8.56
C THR A 188 28.52 14.53 -8.62
N HIS A 189 28.11 14.03 -7.46
CA HIS A 189 27.18 12.92 -7.37
C HIS A 189 25.96 13.31 -8.22
N ASP A 190 25.82 12.70 -9.39
CA ASP A 190 24.67 12.92 -10.26
C ASP A 190 23.44 12.58 -9.43
N SER A 191 22.71 13.62 -9.08
CA SER A 191 21.53 13.56 -8.24
C SER A 191 20.55 12.58 -8.87
N ILE A 192 20.00 11.70 -8.04
CA ILE A 192 18.84 10.87 -8.39
C ILE A 192 17.87 11.78 -9.14
N PRO A 193 17.33 11.40 -10.32
CA PRO A 193 16.30 12.18 -10.98
C PRO A 193 15.02 12.11 -10.14
N SER A 194 14.99 12.91 -9.06
CA SER A 194 13.95 13.06 -8.05
C SER A 194 12.60 13.39 -8.70
N SER A 195 12.64 13.99 -9.89
CA SER A 195 11.46 14.31 -10.71
C SER A 195 10.62 13.09 -11.10
N ALA A 196 11.19 11.89 -11.23
CA ALA A 196 10.44 10.70 -11.66
C ALA A 196 9.60 10.06 -10.54
N VAL A 197 9.92 10.32 -9.26
CA VAL A 197 9.26 9.68 -8.12
C VAL A 197 7.75 10.00 -8.04
N PRO A 198 7.29 11.25 -8.23
CA PRO A 198 5.86 11.55 -8.33
C PRO A 198 5.14 10.76 -9.42
N LEU A 199 5.75 10.63 -10.60
CA LEU A 199 5.18 9.88 -11.73
C LEU A 199 4.96 8.42 -11.35
N PHE A 200 5.99 7.75 -10.81
CA PHE A 200 5.89 6.37 -10.35
C PHE A 200 4.88 6.20 -9.21
N THR A 201 4.77 7.20 -8.34
CA THR A 201 3.79 7.19 -7.26
C THR A 201 2.38 7.16 -7.84
N GLN A 202 2.09 8.00 -8.84
CA GLN A 202 0.77 8.01 -9.48
C GLN A 202 0.46 6.72 -10.25
N PHE A 203 1.44 6.10 -10.92
CA PHE A 203 1.26 4.76 -11.48
C PHE A 203 0.82 3.75 -10.41
N ALA A 204 1.49 3.73 -9.25
CA ALA A 204 1.12 2.85 -8.15
C ALA A 204 -0.29 3.17 -7.60
N MET A 205 -0.68 4.44 -7.54
CA MET A 205 -2.02 4.85 -7.10
C MET A 205 -3.12 4.39 -8.06
N VAL A 206 -2.94 4.53 -9.38
CA VAL A 206 -3.91 4.00 -10.37
C VAL A 206 -4.07 2.49 -10.20
N ILE A 207 -2.98 1.75 -10.00
CA ILE A 207 -3.04 0.29 -9.75
C ILE A 207 -3.81 0.00 -8.46
N ALA A 208 -3.49 0.70 -7.38
CA ALA A 208 -4.13 0.47 -6.08
C ALA A 208 -5.63 0.74 -6.10
N HIS A 209 -6.05 1.87 -6.68
CA HIS A 209 -7.45 2.28 -6.74
C HIS A 209 -8.25 1.39 -7.68
N SER A 210 -7.75 1.12 -8.89
CA SER A 210 -8.45 0.27 -9.86
C SER A 210 -8.62 -1.18 -9.36
N ALA A 211 -7.67 -1.71 -8.59
CA ALA A 211 -7.73 -3.06 -8.04
C ALA A 211 -8.52 -3.17 -6.73
N GLN A 212 -8.91 -2.04 -6.10
CA GLN A 212 -9.53 -2.05 -4.78
C GLN A 212 -10.93 -2.70 -4.84
N LEU A 213 -11.06 -3.90 -4.26
CA LEU A 213 -12.32 -4.66 -4.22
C LEU A 213 -12.93 -4.94 -5.59
N ASN A 214 -12.11 -5.03 -6.64
CA ASN A 214 -12.55 -5.31 -8.01
C ASN A 214 -11.83 -6.55 -8.57
N GLU A 215 -12.47 -7.71 -8.41
CA GLU A 215 -11.92 -9.01 -8.82
C GLU A 215 -11.59 -9.07 -10.32
N GLN A 216 -12.41 -8.45 -11.18
CA GLN A 216 -12.17 -8.44 -12.62
C GLN A 216 -10.89 -7.68 -12.99
N VAL A 217 -10.67 -6.53 -12.35
CA VAL A 217 -9.45 -5.74 -12.55
C VAL A 217 -8.23 -6.47 -11.99
N GLN A 218 -8.35 -7.10 -10.82
CA GLN A 218 -7.29 -7.91 -10.22
C GLN A 218 -6.88 -9.08 -11.13
N VAL A 219 -7.83 -9.78 -11.75
CA VAL A 219 -7.58 -10.84 -12.74
C VAL A 219 -6.91 -10.27 -14.00
N ALA A 220 -7.30 -9.08 -14.45
CA ALA A 220 -6.66 -8.44 -15.59
C ALA A 220 -5.19 -8.05 -15.30
N TYR A 221 -4.88 -7.57 -14.09
CA TYR A 221 -3.49 -7.37 -13.65
C TYR A 221 -2.71 -8.68 -13.55
N GLN A 222 -3.35 -9.75 -13.04
CA GLN A 222 -2.74 -11.08 -13.00
C GLN A 222 -2.34 -11.56 -14.40
N ALA A 223 -3.25 -11.45 -15.37
CA ALA A 223 -2.99 -11.80 -16.76
C ALA A 223 -1.87 -10.96 -17.38
N ALA A 224 -1.71 -9.71 -16.92
CA ALA A 224 -0.64 -8.80 -17.32
C ALA A 224 0.69 -9.02 -16.56
N ARG A 225 0.76 -10.00 -15.65
CA ARG A 225 1.94 -10.36 -14.86
C ARG A 225 2.51 -9.20 -14.06
N TRP A 226 1.65 -8.57 -13.25
CA TRP A 226 2.03 -7.42 -12.41
C TRP A 226 3.23 -7.71 -11.50
N GLU A 227 3.41 -8.96 -11.06
CA GLU A 227 4.48 -9.39 -10.16
C GLU A 227 5.87 -9.20 -10.76
N ASP A 228 6.00 -9.35 -12.08
CA ASP A 228 7.27 -9.18 -12.81
C ASP A 228 7.74 -7.72 -12.85
N ILE A 229 6.85 -6.77 -12.53
CA ILE A 229 7.12 -5.34 -12.60
C ILE A 229 7.19 -4.76 -11.19
N LEU A 230 6.15 -4.96 -10.38
CA LEU A 230 6.02 -4.30 -9.09
C LEU A 230 6.99 -4.85 -8.05
N LEU A 231 7.23 -6.17 -8.00
CA LEU A 231 8.11 -6.75 -6.98
C LEU A 231 9.58 -6.38 -7.20
N PRO A 232 10.15 -6.46 -8.42
CA PRO A 232 11.49 -5.94 -8.65
C PRO A 232 11.57 -4.43 -8.40
N PHE A 233 10.51 -3.67 -8.72
CA PHE A 233 10.52 -2.22 -8.48
C PHE A 233 10.50 -1.86 -6.99
N LEU A 234 9.76 -2.60 -6.17
CA LEU A 234 9.85 -2.52 -4.71
C LEU A 234 11.28 -2.78 -4.23
N GLY A 235 11.96 -3.79 -4.79
CA GLY A 235 13.37 -4.09 -4.52
C GLY A 235 14.28 -2.89 -4.79
N ASP A 236 14.21 -2.32 -6.00
CA ASP A 236 15.00 -1.12 -6.37
C ASP A 236 14.74 0.05 -5.41
N CYS A 237 13.46 0.28 -5.04
CA CYS A 237 13.11 1.34 -4.09
C CYS A 237 13.75 1.10 -2.72
N ILE A 238 13.73 -0.14 -2.21
CA ILE A 238 14.35 -0.51 -0.94
C ILE A 238 15.86 -0.25 -0.98
N GLU A 239 16.54 -0.70 -2.03
CA GLU A 239 18.00 -0.50 -2.19
C GLU A 239 18.38 0.98 -2.28
N ALA A 240 17.59 1.78 -3.00
CA ALA A 240 17.78 3.22 -3.10
C ALA A 240 17.62 3.91 -1.74
N VAL A 241 16.56 3.60 -0.98
CA VAL A 241 16.37 4.17 0.37
C VAL A 241 17.49 3.72 1.31
N GLN A 242 17.84 2.43 1.32
CA GLN A 242 18.94 1.91 2.16
C GLN A 242 20.25 2.67 1.90
N SER A 243 20.54 2.99 0.64
CA SER A 243 21.74 3.74 0.27
C SER A 243 21.73 5.16 0.82
N LEU A 244 20.59 5.85 0.75
CA LEU A 244 20.44 7.19 1.34
C LEU A 244 20.51 7.15 2.87
N VAL A 245 19.96 6.13 3.51
CA VAL A 245 20.04 5.95 4.96
C VAL A 245 21.47 5.72 5.43
N ARG A 246 22.27 4.96 4.68
CA ARG A 246 23.71 4.82 4.94
C ARG A 246 24.42 6.16 4.82
N LEU A 247 24.12 6.94 3.77
CA LEU A 247 24.69 8.27 3.58
C LEU A 247 24.34 9.23 4.72
N ILE A 248 23.09 9.22 5.18
CA ILE A 248 22.65 10.01 6.36
C ILE A 248 23.42 9.58 7.60
N SER A 249 23.58 8.27 7.81
CA SER A 249 24.27 7.73 8.99
C SER A 249 25.77 8.08 8.99
N ASP A 250 26.42 8.00 7.83
CA ASP A 250 27.84 8.30 7.67
C ASP A 250 28.13 9.81 7.70
N GLY A 251 27.30 10.62 7.05
CA GLY A 251 27.46 12.09 6.98
C GLY A 251 27.36 12.77 8.34
N VAL A 252 26.47 12.26 9.22
CA VAL A 252 26.38 12.73 10.62
C VAL A 252 27.67 12.46 11.40
N ALA A 253 28.43 11.43 11.05
CA ALA A 253 29.67 11.09 11.72
C ALA A 253 30.86 11.97 11.29
N VAL A 254 30.82 12.55 10.09
CA VAL A 254 32.02 13.14 9.45
C VAL A 254 32.15 14.65 9.64
N ASP A 255 31.06 15.41 9.79
CA ASP A 255 31.17 16.87 9.77
C ASP A 255 30.38 17.60 10.87
N LYS A 256 31.10 18.08 11.90
CA LYS A 256 30.63 19.13 12.83
C LYS A 256 30.46 20.51 12.15
N ARG A 257 30.67 20.59 10.84
CA ARG A 257 30.64 21.81 10.02
C ARG A 257 29.86 21.64 8.71
N GLY A 258 29.14 20.53 8.58
CA GLY A 258 28.48 20.10 7.34
C GLY A 258 27.32 21.02 6.97
N ASP A 259 27.17 21.22 5.66
CA ASP A 259 26.13 22.05 5.07
C ASP A 259 24.76 21.37 5.25
N GLY A 260 23.94 21.88 6.16
CA GLY A 260 22.61 21.33 6.47
C GLY A 260 21.70 21.18 5.24
N ALA A 261 22.00 21.88 4.15
CA ALA A 261 21.33 21.74 2.86
C ALA A 261 21.47 20.33 2.25
N GLU A 262 22.62 19.67 2.38
CA GLU A 262 22.85 18.34 1.80
C GLU A 262 22.07 17.26 2.57
N ALA A 263 22.08 17.34 3.91
CA ALA A 263 21.29 16.48 4.77
C ALA A 263 19.78 16.65 4.50
N ALA A 264 19.32 17.90 4.37
CA ALA A 264 17.93 18.20 4.03
C ALA A 264 17.51 17.67 2.65
N SER A 265 18.37 17.81 1.63
CA SER A 265 18.15 17.26 0.30
C SER A 265 18.08 15.73 0.31
N THR A 266 18.98 15.08 1.04
CA THR A 266 19.03 13.62 1.20
C THR A 266 17.79 13.10 1.92
N ALA A 267 17.40 13.74 3.02
CA ALA A 267 16.20 13.40 3.78
C ALA A 267 14.92 13.59 2.93
N THR A 268 14.86 14.67 2.14
CA THR A 268 13.73 14.93 1.22
C THR A 268 13.64 13.83 0.16
N THR A 269 14.77 13.45 -0.44
CA THR A 269 14.82 12.39 -1.45
C THR A 269 14.41 11.02 -0.85
N ALA A 270 14.92 10.70 0.33
CA ALA A 270 14.53 9.48 1.06
C ALA A 270 13.03 9.48 1.41
N THR A 271 12.47 10.64 1.77
CA THR A 271 11.04 10.80 2.07
C THR A 271 10.18 10.52 0.84
N SER A 272 10.57 11.05 -0.32
CA SER A 272 9.88 10.80 -1.59
C SER A 272 9.93 9.32 -1.99
N LEU A 273 11.10 8.68 -1.89
CA LEU A 273 11.25 7.25 -2.18
C LEU A 273 10.47 6.36 -1.21
N MET A 274 10.44 6.71 0.08
CA MET A 274 9.61 6.02 1.07
C MET A 274 8.11 6.19 0.78
N SER A 275 7.71 7.33 0.24
CA SER A 275 6.31 7.57 -0.17
C SER A 275 5.93 6.70 -1.36
N LEU A 276 6.81 6.59 -2.36
CA LEU A 276 6.67 5.67 -3.48
C LEU A 276 6.62 4.20 -3.01
N LEU A 277 7.52 3.79 -2.12
CA LEU A 277 7.51 2.47 -1.51
C LEU A 277 6.16 2.15 -0.85
N GLY A 278 5.61 3.12 -0.11
CA GLY A 278 4.29 3.02 0.48
C GLY A 278 3.16 2.88 -0.53
N ALA A 279 3.22 3.58 -1.67
CA ALA A 279 2.23 3.48 -2.75
C ALA A 279 2.31 2.12 -3.48
N LEU A 280 3.52 1.62 -3.75
CA LEU A 280 3.74 0.30 -4.35
C LEU A 280 3.25 -0.84 -3.45
N LEU A 281 3.49 -0.74 -2.13
CA LEU A 281 2.95 -1.69 -1.16
C LEU A 281 1.43 -1.64 -1.11
N HIS A 282 0.83 -0.45 -1.20
CA HIS A 282 -0.61 -0.29 -1.27
C HIS A 282 -1.17 -0.97 -2.53
N ALA A 283 -0.57 -0.75 -3.69
CA ALA A 283 -0.93 -1.43 -4.93
C ALA A 283 -0.88 -2.96 -4.80
N CYS A 284 0.22 -3.51 -4.27
CA CYS A 284 0.35 -4.95 -4.05
C CYS A 284 -0.72 -5.49 -3.09
N SER A 285 -1.01 -4.76 -2.01
CA SER A 285 -2.05 -5.15 -1.04
C SER A 285 -3.44 -5.18 -1.69
N CYS A 286 -3.79 -4.18 -2.51
CA CYS A 286 -5.06 -4.14 -3.23
C CYS A 286 -5.16 -5.25 -4.29
N LEU A 287 -4.07 -5.57 -4.97
CA LEU A 287 -4.03 -6.66 -5.95
C LEU A 287 -4.22 -8.03 -5.30
N CYS A 288 -3.71 -8.23 -4.09
CA CYS A 288 -3.84 -9.50 -3.38
C CYS A 288 -5.19 -9.62 -2.66
N ARG A 289 -5.75 -8.51 -2.17
CA ARG A 289 -6.94 -8.49 -1.31
C ARG A 289 -8.12 -9.23 -1.95
N ASP A 290 -8.61 -10.23 -1.23
CA ASP A 290 -9.72 -11.10 -1.63
C ASP A 290 -9.52 -11.78 -3.01
N CYS A 291 -8.27 -11.85 -3.50
CA CYS A 291 -7.89 -12.47 -4.76
C CYS A 291 -6.84 -13.55 -4.50
N ALA A 292 -7.30 -14.78 -4.24
CA ALA A 292 -6.42 -15.91 -3.97
C ALA A 292 -5.37 -16.15 -5.07
N PRO A 293 -5.68 -16.06 -6.39
CA PRO A 293 -4.67 -16.21 -7.44
C PRO A 293 -3.53 -15.19 -7.34
N ASN A 294 -3.82 -13.91 -7.10
CA ASN A 294 -2.79 -12.88 -6.93
C ASN A 294 -2.00 -13.07 -5.65
N THR A 295 -2.65 -13.49 -4.56
CA THR A 295 -1.95 -13.83 -3.30
C THR A 295 -0.95 -14.97 -3.51
N ILE A 296 -1.33 -16.02 -4.24
CA ILE A 296 -0.43 -17.13 -4.58
C ILE A 296 0.76 -16.62 -5.41
N VAL A 297 0.49 -15.84 -6.47
CA VAL A 297 1.53 -15.29 -7.35
C VAL A 297 2.51 -14.40 -6.56
N PHE A 298 1.99 -13.52 -5.69
CA PHE A 298 2.82 -12.69 -4.82
C PHE A 298 3.79 -13.53 -3.97
N ILE A 299 3.29 -14.59 -3.33
CA ILE A 299 4.13 -15.47 -2.49
C ILE A 299 5.14 -16.24 -3.34
N GLN A 300 4.72 -16.78 -4.49
CA GLN A 300 5.60 -17.54 -5.39
C GLN A 300 6.73 -16.69 -5.96
N SER A 301 6.49 -15.39 -6.14
CA SER A 301 7.45 -14.41 -6.64
C SER A 301 8.24 -13.71 -5.53
N ASN A 302 8.42 -14.36 -4.37
CA ASN A 302 9.18 -13.86 -3.21
C ASN A 302 8.61 -12.58 -2.56
N GLY A 303 7.31 -12.31 -2.69
CA GLY A 303 6.67 -11.14 -2.08
C GLY A 303 6.85 -11.07 -0.55
N LEU A 304 6.90 -12.22 0.14
CA LEU A 304 7.19 -12.24 1.59
C LEU A 304 8.60 -11.73 1.92
N ALA A 305 9.59 -12.04 1.09
CA ALA A 305 10.95 -11.53 1.28
C ALA A 305 10.99 -10.01 1.13
N VAL A 306 10.21 -9.46 0.19
CA VAL A 306 10.06 -8.00 0.03
C VAL A 306 9.47 -7.37 1.31
N LEU A 307 8.43 -7.96 1.90
CA LEU A 307 7.86 -7.44 3.16
C LEU A 307 8.87 -7.47 4.31
N VAL A 308 9.65 -8.55 4.41
CA VAL A 308 10.74 -8.68 5.38
C VAL A 308 11.78 -7.57 5.20
N GLU A 309 12.20 -7.29 3.97
CA GLU A 309 13.15 -6.21 3.67
C GLU A 309 12.59 -4.82 3.98
N VAL A 310 11.30 -4.56 3.73
CA VAL A 310 10.66 -3.29 4.11
C VAL A 310 10.59 -3.13 5.64
N LEU A 311 10.30 -4.21 6.37
CA LEU A 311 10.31 -4.17 7.84
C LEU A 311 11.72 -3.90 8.38
N ARG A 312 12.75 -4.54 7.82
CA ARG A 312 14.15 -4.27 8.18
C ARG A 312 14.55 -2.84 7.87
N LEU A 313 14.17 -2.34 6.69
CA LEU A 313 14.44 -0.97 6.26
C LEU A 313 13.81 0.06 7.21
N THR A 314 12.52 -0.08 7.49
CA THR A 314 11.83 0.86 8.39
C THR A 314 12.39 0.80 9.80
N GLN A 315 12.76 -0.39 10.30
CA GLN A 315 13.42 -0.53 11.59
C GLN A 315 14.80 0.14 11.62
N ALA A 316 15.67 -0.16 10.65
CA ALA A 316 17.01 0.41 10.58
C ALA A 316 16.99 1.94 10.46
N LEU A 317 16.04 2.47 9.70
CA LEU A 317 15.82 3.92 9.60
C LEU A 317 15.45 4.51 10.97
N LEU A 318 14.48 3.92 11.68
CA LEU A 318 14.11 4.37 13.03
C LEU A 318 15.31 4.34 13.99
N GLU A 319 16.03 3.22 14.04
CA GLU A 319 17.21 3.05 14.89
C GLU A 319 18.31 4.08 14.58
N SER A 320 18.60 4.31 13.29
CA SER A 320 19.59 5.30 12.87
C SER A 320 19.26 6.72 13.34
N LEU A 321 17.99 7.12 13.26
CA LEU A 321 17.53 8.44 13.67
C LEU A 321 17.56 8.60 15.21
N PHE A 322 17.21 7.55 15.96
CA PHE A 322 17.23 7.58 17.43
C PHE A 322 18.64 7.54 18.03
N VAL A 323 19.55 6.72 17.48
CA VAL A 323 20.93 6.62 17.97
C VAL A 323 21.67 7.95 17.80
N ASN A 324 21.46 8.61 16.66
CA ASN A 324 22.07 9.92 16.39
C ASN A 324 21.57 11.01 17.35
N GLY A 325 20.30 10.97 17.75
CA GLY A 325 19.79 11.87 18.79
C GLY A 325 20.48 11.67 20.14
N ALA A 326 20.65 10.41 20.56
CA ALA A 326 21.23 10.07 21.86
C ALA A 326 22.72 10.41 22.00
N ILE A 327 23.51 10.28 20.92
CA ILE A 327 24.96 10.60 20.92
C ILE A 327 25.21 12.09 21.15
N CYS A 328 24.27 12.96 20.76
CA CYS A 328 24.28 14.39 21.09
C CYS A 328 23.90 14.69 22.56
N GLY A 329 23.76 13.66 23.41
CA GLY A 329 23.47 13.81 24.84
C GLY A 329 22.03 14.20 25.15
N ARG A 330 21.11 14.08 24.18
CA ARG A 330 19.70 14.41 24.34
C ARG A 330 18.81 13.23 23.95
N MET A 331 17.87 12.89 24.80
CA MET A 331 16.73 12.07 24.38
C MET A 331 15.86 12.93 23.45
N PRO A 332 15.36 12.41 22.32
CA PRO A 332 14.38 13.13 21.51
C PRO A 332 13.19 13.45 22.41
N VAL A 333 12.97 14.73 22.65
CA VAL A 333 11.89 15.22 23.50
C VAL A 333 10.61 14.92 22.74
N ALA A 334 9.77 14.03 23.29
CA ALA A 334 8.40 13.89 22.84
C ALA A 334 7.78 15.29 22.84
N VAL A 335 7.40 15.79 21.65
CA VAL A 335 6.91 17.14 21.41
C VAL A 335 5.67 17.41 22.27
N THR A 336 5.89 17.90 23.48
CA THR A 336 4.88 18.48 24.36
C THR A 336 5.53 19.57 25.22
N SER A 337 5.92 20.71 24.65
CA SER A 337 5.84 22.05 25.28
C SER A 337 6.77 23.06 24.58
N ILE A 338 6.24 24.27 24.41
CA ILE A 338 6.78 25.44 23.71
C ILE A 338 7.77 26.22 24.60
N ALA A 339 8.75 26.85 23.94
CA ALA A 339 9.60 28.00 24.33
C ALA A 339 11.04 27.72 24.82
N SER A 340 12.00 27.91 23.91
CA SER A 340 13.34 28.43 24.23
C SER A 340 14.02 28.93 22.95
N ASP A 341 14.20 30.25 22.83
CA ASP A 341 14.89 30.94 21.73
C ASP A 341 16.41 30.66 21.74
N THR A 342 16.83 29.64 20.99
CA THR A 342 18.16 29.56 20.35
C THR A 342 18.03 28.68 19.11
N ALA A 343 18.06 29.27 17.90
CA ALA A 343 18.11 28.50 16.66
C ALA A 343 19.37 27.60 16.65
N THR A 344 19.16 26.29 16.44
CA THR A 344 20.09 25.25 15.92
C THR A 344 19.60 23.82 16.21
N GLU A 345 18.51 23.63 16.96
CA GLU A 345 18.02 22.29 17.37
C GLU A 345 16.61 21.94 16.83
N GLU A 346 15.70 22.91 16.70
CA GLU A 346 14.40 22.72 16.02
C GLU A 346 14.59 22.31 14.54
N GLU A 347 15.67 22.77 13.91
CA GLU A 347 15.94 22.54 12.48
C GLU A 347 16.24 21.07 12.14
N VAL A 348 16.91 20.31 13.02
CA VAL A 348 17.23 18.88 12.74
C VAL A 348 15.99 18.01 12.85
N ASP A 349 15.17 18.24 13.88
CA ASP A 349 13.90 17.54 14.04
C ASP A 349 12.95 17.87 12.88
N ASP A 350 12.92 19.12 12.40
CA ASP A 350 12.13 19.52 11.24
C ASP A 350 12.59 18.87 9.92
N ILE A 351 13.89 18.63 9.74
CA ILE A 351 14.44 17.97 8.54
C ILE A 351 14.01 16.50 8.46
N PHE A 352 14.08 15.74 9.57
CA PHE A 352 13.83 14.29 9.56
C PHE A 352 12.40 13.90 9.95
N ALA A 353 11.60 14.80 10.54
CA ALA A 353 10.21 14.53 10.90
C ALA A 353 9.35 14.04 9.71
N PRO A 354 9.45 14.59 8.48
CA PRO A 354 8.72 14.07 7.33
C PRO A 354 9.11 12.62 7.00
N LEU A 355 10.41 12.32 7.01
CA LEU A 355 10.94 10.98 6.73
C LEU A 355 10.43 9.97 7.75
N LEU A 356 10.51 10.31 9.04
CA LEU A 356 10.03 9.49 10.14
C LEU A 356 8.52 9.20 10.02
N ARG A 357 7.73 10.24 9.71
CA ARG A 357 6.27 10.11 9.53
C ARG A 357 5.93 9.18 8.36
N VAL A 358 6.64 9.29 7.24
CA VAL A 358 6.42 8.40 6.08
C VAL A 358 6.86 6.98 6.41
N ALA A 359 7.98 6.80 7.14
CA ALA A 359 8.42 5.49 7.59
C ALA A 359 7.38 4.77 8.45
N HIS A 360 6.76 5.49 9.39
CA HIS A 360 5.66 4.94 10.19
C HIS A 360 4.46 4.55 9.31
N LYS A 361 4.09 5.37 8.32
CA LYS A 361 3.00 5.03 7.38
C LYS A 361 3.33 3.79 6.56
N VAL A 362 4.57 3.64 6.11
CA VAL A 362 5.03 2.45 5.37
C VAL A 362 4.97 1.21 6.27
N ALA A 363 5.49 1.28 7.49
CA ALA A 363 5.41 0.18 8.45
C ALA A 363 3.95 -0.21 8.77
N ALA A 364 3.07 0.77 8.99
CA ALA A 364 1.64 0.54 9.21
C ALA A 364 0.97 -0.16 8.02
N ARG A 365 1.33 0.19 6.78
CA ARG A 365 0.85 -0.47 5.56
C ARG A 365 1.36 -1.91 5.46
N VAL A 366 2.62 -2.16 5.82
CA VAL A 366 3.13 -3.54 5.87
C VAL A 366 2.39 -4.36 6.91
N PHE A 367 2.13 -3.84 8.12
CA PHE A 367 1.35 -4.55 9.13
C PHE A 367 -0.08 -4.85 8.67
N PHE A 368 -0.73 -3.90 7.99
CA PHE A 368 -2.02 -4.16 7.36
C PHE A 368 -1.95 -5.30 6.34
N PHE A 369 -0.94 -5.30 5.48
CA PHE A 369 -0.77 -6.35 4.47
C PHE A 369 -0.42 -7.71 5.11
N VAL A 370 0.40 -7.72 6.16
CA VAL A 370 0.72 -8.92 6.94
C VAL A 370 -0.53 -9.47 7.63
N ALA A 371 -1.38 -8.63 8.22
CA ALA A 371 -2.63 -9.05 8.82
C ALA A 371 -3.56 -9.71 7.78
N TYR A 372 -3.64 -9.13 6.58
CA TYR A 372 -4.37 -9.72 5.46
C TYR A 372 -3.78 -11.09 5.05
N LEU A 373 -2.48 -11.17 4.80
CA LEU A 373 -1.84 -12.44 4.43
C LEU A 373 -2.07 -13.51 5.51
N ALA A 374 -1.96 -13.12 6.79
CA ALA A 374 -2.26 -13.99 7.90
C ALA A 374 -3.71 -14.49 7.88
N SER A 375 -4.70 -13.64 7.57
CA SER A 375 -6.11 -14.09 7.47
C SER A 375 -6.32 -15.13 6.37
N THR A 376 -5.54 -15.07 5.28
CA THR A 376 -5.51 -16.09 4.21
C THR A 376 -4.74 -17.38 4.57
N GLY A 377 -4.17 -17.44 5.78
CA GLY A 377 -3.43 -18.60 6.29
C GLY A 377 -1.92 -18.51 6.09
N VAL A 378 -1.39 -17.41 5.56
CA VAL A 378 0.04 -17.22 5.31
C VAL A 378 0.71 -16.66 6.56
N SER A 379 1.71 -17.38 7.08
CA SER A 379 2.53 -16.94 8.21
C SER A 379 4.01 -17.12 7.88
N SER A 380 4.88 -16.37 8.56
CA SER A 380 6.31 -16.56 8.50
C SER A 380 6.93 -16.14 9.83
N GLU A 381 7.81 -16.98 10.38
CA GLU A 381 8.49 -16.70 11.65
C GLU A 381 9.29 -15.40 11.59
N GLU A 382 9.91 -15.11 10.46
CA GLU A 382 10.70 -13.90 10.28
C GLU A 382 9.82 -12.64 10.30
N ILE A 383 8.62 -12.69 9.71
CA ILE A 383 7.65 -11.59 9.77
C ILE A 383 7.13 -11.42 11.20
N ILE A 384 6.84 -12.51 11.92
CA ILE A 384 6.45 -12.44 13.33
C ILE A 384 7.53 -11.75 14.15
N ARG A 385 8.78 -12.22 14.01
CA ARG A 385 9.95 -11.70 14.73
C ARG A 385 10.13 -10.21 14.50
N LEU A 386 10.11 -9.76 13.24
CA LEU A 386 10.25 -8.35 12.88
C LEU A 386 9.06 -7.50 13.34
N THR A 387 7.84 -8.02 13.28
CA THR A 387 6.65 -7.30 13.77
C THR A 387 6.72 -7.10 15.28
N CYS A 388 7.17 -8.11 16.05
CA CYS A 388 7.43 -7.96 17.49
C CYS A 388 8.53 -6.93 17.78
N GLN A 389 9.63 -6.93 17.01
CA GLN A 389 10.71 -5.96 17.18
C GLN A 389 10.25 -4.53 16.91
N HIS A 390 9.44 -4.33 15.86
CA HIS A 390 8.80 -3.04 15.61
C HIS A 390 7.89 -2.63 16.77
N ALA A 391 7.02 -3.52 17.25
CA ALA A 391 6.14 -3.21 18.39
C ALA A 391 6.93 -2.85 19.67
N GLU A 392 8.06 -3.52 19.93
CA GLU A 392 8.93 -3.22 21.07
C GLU A 392 9.69 -1.91 20.93
N SER A 393 10.08 -1.53 19.71
CA SER A 393 10.80 -0.28 19.46
C SER A 393 10.06 0.93 20.04
N GLN A 394 10.76 2.01 20.40
CA GLN A 394 10.20 3.19 21.10
C GLN A 394 9.27 4.05 20.23
N ILE A 395 8.43 3.43 19.41
CA ILE A 395 7.36 4.05 18.64
C ILE A 395 6.34 4.62 19.62
N SER A 396 6.16 5.94 19.58
CA SER A 396 5.09 6.66 20.28
C SER A 396 3.80 6.75 19.46
N ASP A 397 3.83 6.41 18.17
CA ASP A 397 2.69 6.50 17.26
C ASP A 397 1.63 5.43 17.60
N GLU A 398 0.50 5.88 18.13
CA GLU A 398 -0.60 5.01 18.55
C GLU A 398 -1.21 4.21 17.39
N ALA A 399 -1.33 4.83 16.21
CA ALA A 399 -1.89 4.17 15.03
C ALA A 399 -0.98 3.05 14.54
N LEU A 400 0.34 3.26 14.57
CA LEU A 400 1.32 2.24 14.25
C LEU A 400 1.29 1.09 15.25
N GLN A 401 1.17 1.38 16.56
CA GLN A 401 1.03 0.35 17.59
C GLN A 401 -0.24 -0.48 17.42
N LYS A 402 -1.39 0.14 17.14
CA LYS A 402 -2.64 -0.58 16.87
C LYS A 402 -2.55 -1.44 15.61
N SER A 403 -1.91 -0.92 14.55
CA SER A 403 -1.65 -1.69 13.33
C SER A 403 -0.75 -2.91 13.58
N ALA A 404 0.33 -2.74 14.35
CA ALA A 404 1.20 -3.84 14.76
C ALA A 404 0.45 -4.88 15.60
N ALA A 405 -0.36 -4.44 16.58
CA ALA A 405 -1.17 -5.33 17.40
C ALA A 405 -2.18 -6.13 16.57
N ARG A 406 -2.83 -5.50 15.58
CA ARG A 406 -3.74 -6.19 14.65
C ARG A 406 -3.02 -7.25 13.80
N ALA A 407 -1.82 -6.94 13.30
CA ALA A 407 -1.01 -7.89 12.56
C ALA A 407 -0.60 -9.09 13.43
N LEU A 408 -0.12 -8.83 14.65
CA LEU A 408 0.25 -9.86 15.61
C LEU A 408 -0.95 -10.72 16.01
N LEU A 409 -2.13 -10.14 16.20
CA LEU A 409 -3.36 -10.88 16.49
C LEU A 409 -3.72 -11.83 15.34
N SER A 410 -3.64 -11.35 14.10
CA SER A 410 -3.92 -12.17 12.91
C SER A 410 -2.90 -13.31 12.76
N LEU A 411 -1.62 -13.04 13.07
CA LEU A 411 -0.56 -14.05 13.07
C LEU A 411 -0.71 -15.07 14.21
N LEU A 412 -1.22 -14.66 15.36
CA LEU A 412 -1.48 -15.52 16.53
C LEU A 412 -2.45 -16.66 16.19
N GLU A 413 -3.48 -16.37 15.39
CA GLU A 413 -4.43 -17.39 14.94
C GLU A 413 -3.78 -18.49 14.08
N LYS A 414 -2.69 -18.17 13.38
CA LYS A 414 -2.03 -19.11 12.45
C LYS A 414 -0.84 -19.83 13.08
N SER A 415 -0.08 -19.13 13.92
CA SER A 415 1.18 -19.63 14.51
C SER A 415 1.24 -19.38 16.02
N PRO A 416 0.30 -19.94 16.82
CA PRO A 416 0.15 -19.59 18.23
C PRO A 416 1.41 -19.85 19.08
N GLN A 417 2.08 -20.99 18.89
CA GLN A 417 3.31 -21.33 19.62
C GLN A 417 4.44 -20.33 19.37
N SER A 418 4.80 -20.10 18.10
CA SER A 418 5.88 -19.17 17.73
C SER A 418 5.55 -17.75 18.19
N MET A 419 4.29 -17.33 18.05
CA MET A 419 3.82 -16.03 18.52
C MET A 419 3.96 -15.86 20.03
N LYS A 420 3.57 -16.87 20.83
CA LYS A 420 3.75 -16.85 22.29
C LYS A 420 5.24 -16.66 22.65
N GLU A 421 6.11 -17.45 22.04
CA GLU A 421 7.55 -17.38 22.28
C GLU A 421 8.13 -16.00 21.92
N PHE A 422 7.83 -15.50 20.71
CA PHE A 422 8.35 -14.22 20.23
C PHE A 422 7.80 -13.03 21.02
N VAL A 423 6.50 -13.02 21.38
CA VAL A 423 5.92 -11.94 22.18
C VAL A 423 6.58 -11.86 23.55
N HIS A 424 6.80 -12.99 24.23
CA HIS A 424 7.46 -13.01 25.53
C HIS A 424 8.95 -12.63 25.45
N THR A 425 9.63 -13.01 24.39
CA THR A 425 11.08 -12.83 24.25
C THR A 425 11.45 -11.45 23.70
N LEU A 426 10.71 -10.96 22.71
CA LEU A 426 11.09 -9.80 21.92
C LEU A 426 10.33 -8.52 22.26
N MET A 427 9.15 -8.60 22.87
CA MET A 427 8.37 -7.40 23.25
C MET A 427 7.87 -7.35 24.72
N PRO A 428 8.70 -7.76 25.71
CA PRO A 428 8.24 -7.82 27.10
C PRO A 428 7.91 -6.42 27.68
N ARG A 429 8.63 -5.37 27.27
CA ARG A 429 8.37 -4.02 27.79
C ARG A 429 7.08 -3.47 27.21
N ARG A 430 6.88 -3.60 25.90
CA ARG A 430 5.66 -3.12 25.24
C ARG A 430 4.42 -3.82 25.77
N MET A 431 4.47 -5.14 25.99
CA MET A 431 3.34 -5.86 26.60
C MET A 431 3.00 -5.35 28.00
N LYS A 432 4.00 -4.99 28.81
CA LYS A 432 3.77 -4.39 30.13
C LYS A 432 3.15 -3.00 30.02
N GLU A 433 3.64 -2.18 29.09
CA GLU A 433 3.13 -0.84 28.84
C GLU A 433 1.69 -0.86 28.34
N TRP A 434 1.36 -1.72 27.37
CA TRP A 434 0.00 -1.90 26.87
C TRP A 434 -0.95 -2.34 27.98
N ARG A 435 -0.59 -3.34 28.79
CA ARG A 435 -1.40 -3.73 29.96
C ARG A 435 -1.64 -2.56 30.91
N THR A 436 -0.60 -1.80 31.23
CA THR A 436 -0.70 -0.66 32.16
C THR A 436 -1.57 0.47 31.57
N HIS A 437 -1.42 0.75 30.28
CA HIS A 437 -2.21 1.77 29.58
C HIS A 437 -3.70 1.36 29.50
N LEU A 438 -3.97 0.13 29.09
CA LEU A 438 -5.33 -0.41 28.98
C LEU A 438 -6.06 -0.45 30.33
N GLN A 439 -5.36 -0.76 31.44
CA GLN A 439 -5.93 -0.70 32.79
C GLN A 439 -6.36 0.72 33.20
N ARG A 440 -5.68 1.77 32.71
CA ARG A 440 -6.06 3.16 32.99
C ARG A 440 -7.29 3.61 32.20
N GLU A 441 -7.57 2.97 31.08
CA GLU A 441 -8.66 3.36 30.16
C GLU A 441 -10.00 2.64 30.42
N GLU A 442 -10.06 1.69 31.37
CA GLU A 442 -11.23 0.84 31.68
C GLU A 442 -12.51 1.55 32.14
N GLY A 443 -12.51 2.90 32.23
CA GLY A 443 -13.68 3.70 32.60
C GLY A 443 -14.36 4.45 31.46
N VAL A 444 -13.75 4.50 30.28
CA VAL A 444 -14.32 5.18 29.10
C VAL A 444 -14.95 4.10 28.23
N GLY A 445 -16.13 4.33 27.65
CA GLY A 445 -16.80 3.36 26.76
C GLY A 445 -16.06 3.19 25.43
N VAL A 446 -14.81 2.74 25.49
CA VAL A 446 -13.88 2.72 24.37
C VAL A 446 -14.22 1.54 23.46
N THR A 447 -14.31 1.89 22.18
CA THR A 447 -14.24 1.03 20.99
C THR A 447 -13.21 -0.09 21.12
N GLU A 448 -13.41 -1.18 20.38
CA GLU A 448 -12.48 -2.31 20.30
C GLU A 448 -11.03 -1.85 20.03
N ASP A 449 -10.15 -1.97 21.05
CA ASP A 449 -8.72 -1.71 20.92
C ASP A 449 -7.97 -3.02 20.60
N GLU A 450 -7.27 -3.07 19.48
CA GLU A 450 -6.56 -4.26 19.01
C GLU A 450 -5.45 -4.70 19.97
N ARG A 451 -4.86 -3.76 20.72
CA ARG A 451 -3.86 -4.06 21.75
C ARG A 451 -4.49 -4.86 22.88
N ARG A 452 -5.73 -4.52 23.27
CA ARG A 452 -6.48 -5.27 24.30
C ARG A 452 -6.78 -6.68 23.83
N GLN A 453 -7.29 -6.82 22.60
CA GLN A 453 -7.59 -8.13 22.03
C GLN A 453 -6.35 -9.04 21.98
N LEU A 454 -5.19 -8.49 21.58
CA LEU A 454 -3.93 -9.23 21.56
C LEU A 454 -3.46 -9.62 22.97
N VAL A 455 -3.48 -8.70 23.92
CA VAL A 455 -3.12 -8.98 25.33
C VAL A 455 -3.99 -10.10 25.89
N ASP A 456 -5.32 -9.99 25.75
CA ASP A 456 -6.27 -10.99 26.23
C ASP A 456 -6.07 -12.35 25.53
N ALA A 457 -5.71 -12.35 24.25
CA ALA A 457 -5.42 -13.59 23.52
C ALA A 457 -4.14 -14.27 24.03
N ILE A 458 -3.06 -13.51 24.26
CA ILE A 458 -1.80 -14.06 24.80
C ILE A 458 -1.96 -14.53 26.24
N ASP A 459 -2.69 -13.78 27.08
CA ASP A 459 -2.92 -14.15 28.47
C ASP A 459 -3.78 -15.42 28.58
N ARG A 460 -4.72 -15.66 27.65
CA ARG A 460 -5.49 -16.92 27.58
C ARG A 460 -4.66 -18.14 27.17
N MET A 461 -3.48 -17.94 26.58
CA MET A 461 -2.57 -19.02 26.18
C MET A 461 -1.53 -19.38 27.26
N SER A 462 -1.48 -18.58 28.34
CA SER A 462 -0.57 -18.78 29.48
C SER A 462 -1.20 -19.70 30.52
#